data_AF-A0A1P8WD21-F1
#
_entry.id   AF-A0A1P8WD21-F1
#
_cell.length_a   1.000
_cell.length_b   1.000
_cell.length_c   1.000
_cell.angle_alpha   90.00
_cell.angle_beta   90.00
_cell.angle_gamma   90.00
#
_symmetry.space_group_name_H-M   'P 1'
#
loop_
_entity.id
_entity.type
_entity.pdbx_description
1 polymer ?
#
loop_
_entity_poly.entity_id
_entity_poly.type
_entity_poly.pdbx_seq_one_letter_code
_entity_poly.pdbx_strand_id
1 'polypeptide(L)'
;MYEFPPDQTNWWPLLLFLFAITIAVSIAIFRAGWAVLWEFTFAVVTGVFLIIVVMTLSPVGAIRIDNFTFAFLLIALPSSVCLHIRAVYRERGYGKGVVVGAIGGWATLLVTIVGLTIATNEGAHEASRRTQCKNNLKQIALGFHNYHDAHKHFPAAAGGDPPISWRVLLLSQIHDEAHLEDKYDQHATWDSDVNRPIQKEECQTFICPSRPDSVDPQGRFLTSYLAPTGPGTAFNGPDGIPISAIKDGSSNSLMVLEACGSNVIWTEPRDQPVSTATMDINGPGPQPGRSDSLASSYHSDGAQVALADGSVRFVSESTDARVLRALLSIDGGEELSDW
;
A
#
# COMPACT_ATOMS: atom_id res chain seq x y z
N MET A 1 -53.81 35.72 -27.57
CA MET A 1 -53.83 35.54 -26.11
C MET A 1 -54.04 34.07 -25.84
N TYR A 2 -52.98 33.35 -25.50
CA TYR A 2 -53.08 31.99 -24.97
C TYR A 2 -52.80 32.14 -23.48
N GLU A 3 -53.84 32.00 -22.65
CA GLU A 3 -53.72 32.03 -21.20
C GLU A 3 -53.05 30.73 -20.73
N PHE A 4 -52.02 30.84 -19.89
CA PHE A 4 -51.42 29.69 -19.21
C PHE A 4 -52.35 29.23 -18.07
N PRO A 5 -52.57 27.92 -17.86
CA PRO A 5 -53.36 27.44 -16.73
C PRO A 5 -52.60 27.66 -15.40
N PRO A 6 -53.28 28.08 -14.33
CA PRO A 6 -52.69 28.30 -13.02
C PRO A 6 -52.76 27.01 -12.19
N ASP A 7 -51.73 26.16 -12.31
CA ASP A 7 -51.44 25.05 -11.40
C ASP A 7 -50.01 24.61 -11.67
N GLN A 8 -49.06 25.24 -10.97
CA GLN A 8 -47.76 24.65 -10.71
C GLN A 8 -47.76 24.35 -9.22
N THR A 9 -48.25 23.18 -8.85
CA THR A 9 -48.11 22.66 -7.48
C THR A 9 -46.64 22.83 -7.06
N ASN A 10 -46.37 23.63 -6.03
CA ASN A 10 -45.00 23.95 -5.61
C ASN A 10 -44.39 22.75 -4.87
N TRP A 11 -43.61 21.93 -5.58
CA TRP A 11 -43.00 20.69 -5.06
C TRP A 11 -41.72 20.90 -4.23
N TRP A 12 -41.19 22.13 -4.17
CA TRP A 12 -39.95 22.43 -3.44
C TRP A 12 -39.95 22.03 -1.96
N PRO A 13 -41.03 22.22 -1.18
CA PRO A 13 -41.06 21.81 0.22
C PRO A 13 -40.95 20.29 0.40
N LEU A 14 -41.56 19.50 -0.50
CA LEU A 14 -41.49 18.04 -0.46
C LEU A 14 -40.10 17.53 -0.82
N LEU A 15 -39.45 18.12 -1.83
CA LEU A 15 -38.08 17.77 -2.22
C LEU A 15 -37.07 18.10 -1.12
N LEU A 16 -37.20 19.26 -0.47
CA LEU A 16 -36.36 19.64 0.66
C LEU A 16 -36.56 18.70 1.87
N PHE A 17 -37.80 18.27 2.13
CA PHE A 17 -38.11 17.33 3.19
C PHE A 17 -37.48 15.95 2.93
N LEU A 18 -37.61 15.42 1.71
CA LEU A 18 -36.99 14.14 1.33
C LEU A 18 -35.46 14.21 1.39
N PHE A 19 -34.86 15.31 0.94
CA PHE A 19 -33.41 15.54 1.01
C PHE A 19 -32.90 15.60 2.46
N ALA A 20 -33.64 16.26 3.36
CA ALA A 20 -33.31 16.31 4.78
C ALA A 20 -33.33 14.91 5.44
N ILE A 21 -34.30 14.07 5.08
CA ILE A 21 -34.37 12.67 5.54
C ILE A 21 -33.15 11.88 5.05
N THR A 22 -32.79 12.01 3.77
CA THR A 22 -31.61 11.33 3.21
C THR A 22 -30.33 11.70 3.95
N ILE A 23 -30.12 12.98 4.26
CA ILE A 23 -28.96 13.43 5.03
C ILE A 23 -28.96 12.83 6.45
N ALA A 24 -30.09 12.87 7.15
CA ALA A 24 -30.20 12.33 8.50
C ALA A 24 -29.89 10.83 8.55
N VAL A 25 -30.42 10.06 7.59
CA VAL A 25 -30.16 8.61 7.45
C VAL A 25 -28.68 8.35 7.11
N SER A 26 -28.08 9.14 6.22
CA SER A 26 -26.66 9.01 5.86
C SER A 26 -25.73 9.22 7.06
N ILE A 27 -26.03 10.24 7.88
CA ILE A 27 -25.24 10.55 9.08
C ILE A 27 -25.37 9.41 10.11
N ALA A 28 -26.57 8.85 10.28
CA ALA A 28 -26.78 7.73 11.19
C ALA A 28 -26.01 6.48 10.77
N ILE A 29 -25.99 6.17 9.46
CA ILE A 29 -25.28 5.02 8.91
C ILE A 29 -23.76 5.22 8.94
N PHE A 30 -23.28 6.44 8.67
CA PHE A 30 -21.86 6.79 8.79
C PHE A 30 -21.36 6.64 10.24
N ARG A 31 -22.15 7.08 11.22
CA ARG A 31 -21.85 6.87 12.65
C ARG A 31 -21.84 5.39 13.06
N ALA A 32 -22.49 4.52 12.30
CA ALA A 32 -22.45 3.08 12.49
C ALA A 32 -21.25 2.40 11.78
N GLY A 33 -20.34 3.17 11.17
CA GLY A 33 -19.13 2.65 10.52
C GLY A 33 -19.30 2.26 9.04
N TRP A 34 -20.38 2.71 8.39
CA TRP A 34 -20.70 2.39 7.00
C TRP A 34 -20.76 3.65 6.13
N ALA A 35 -20.13 3.63 4.96
CA ALA A 35 -20.31 4.63 3.92
C ALA A 35 -21.58 4.33 3.11
N VAL A 36 -22.34 5.38 2.79
CA VAL A 36 -23.59 5.30 2.01
C VAL A 36 -23.43 6.11 0.74
N LEU A 37 -23.75 5.49 -0.39
CA LEU A 37 -23.90 6.17 -1.68
C LEU A 37 -25.38 6.15 -2.06
N TRP A 38 -25.91 7.33 -2.34
CA TRP A 38 -27.28 7.50 -2.83
C TRP A 38 -27.27 7.70 -4.33
N GLU A 39 -28.09 6.94 -5.05
CA GLU A 39 -28.42 7.22 -6.44
C GLU A 39 -29.80 7.87 -6.54
N PHE A 40 -29.87 9.01 -7.23
CA PHE A 40 -31.12 9.66 -7.63
C PHE A 40 -31.24 9.61 -9.15
N THR A 41 -32.10 8.73 -9.67
CA THR A 41 -32.42 8.72 -11.11
C THR A 41 -33.75 9.42 -11.33
N PHE A 42 -33.72 10.48 -12.14
CA PHE A 42 -34.91 11.23 -12.56
C PHE A 42 -35.39 10.72 -13.92
N ALA A 43 -36.58 10.11 -13.97
CA ALA A 43 -37.22 9.75 -15.21
C ALA A 43 -38.49 10.60 -15.42
N VAL A 44 -38.53 11.38 -16.50
CA VAL A 44 -39.72 12.13 -16.91
C VAL A 44 -40.55 11.23 -17.84
N VAL A 45 -41.59 10.61 -17.30
CA VAL A 45 -42.58 9.89 -18.13
C VAL A 45 -43.93 10.57 -17.96
N THR A 46 -44.36 11.25 -19.02
CA THR A 46 -45.72 11.80 -19.20
C THR A 46 -46.33 12.41 -17.95
N GLY A 47 -45.67 13.43 -17.37
CA GLY A 47 -46.22 14.25 -16.29
C GLY A 47 -46.11 13.70 -14.87
N VAL A 48 -45.47 12.54 -14.65
CA VAL A 48 -45.20 12.02 -13.30
C VAL A 48 -43.69 11.89 -13.10
N PHE A 49 -43.17 12.59 -12.10
CA PHE A 49 -41.79 12.41 -11.62
C PHE A 49 -41.72 11.09 -10.84
N LEU A 50 -41.13 10.05 -11.43
CA LEU A 50 -40.80 8.83 -10.69
C LEU A 50 -39.37 8.97 -10.18
N ILE A 51 -39.22 9.07 -8.85
CA ILE A 51 -37.91 9.05 -8.18
C ILE A 51 -37.63 7.61 -7.78
N ILE A 52 -36.65 6.98 -8.43
CA ILE A 52 -36.12 5.69 -8.00
C ILE A 52 -34.87 5.98 -7.17
N VAL A 53 -34.91 5.56 -5.91
CA VAL A 53 -33.79 5.69 -4.97
C VAL A 53 -33.18 4.31 -4.76
N VAL A 54 -31.91 4.15 -5.11
CA VAL A 54 -31.13 2.94 -4.82
C VAL A 54 -30.10 3.28 -3.75
N MET A 55 -30.09 2.49 -2.67
CA MET A 55 -29.19 2.67 -1.52
C MET A 55 -28.15 1.54 -1.52
N THR A 56 -26.87 1.90 -1.52
CA THR A 56 -25.77 0.93 -1.39
C THR A 56 -24.95 1.23 -0.14
N LEU A 57 -24.63 0.19 0.64
CA LEU A 57 -23.90 0.27 1.91
C LEU A 57 -22.54 -0.41 1.78
N SER A 58 -21.46 0.23 2.26
CA SER A 58 -20.12 -0.37 2.32
C SER A 58 -19.38 -0.01 3.62
N PRO A 59 -18.54 -0.88 4.21
CA PRO A 59 -17.76 -0.56 5.41
C PRO A 59 -16.71 0.53 5.16
N VAL A 60 -16.51 1.45 6.12
CA VAL A 60 -15.65 2.64 5.98
C VAL A 60 -14.14 2.32 5.80
N GLY A 61 -13.70 1.08 6.02
CA GLY A 61 -12.31 0.64 5.79
C GLY A 61 -12.06 -0.15 4.48
N ALA A 62 -13.11 -0.44 3.71
CA ALA A 62 -13.03 -1.27 2.50
C ALA A 62 -13.09 -0.46 1.20
N ILE A 63 -13.06 0.88 1.27
CA ILE A 63 -13.04 1.74 0.09
C ILE A 63 -11.63 1.77 -0.48
N ARG A 64 -11.20 0.66 -1.08
CA ARG A 64 -10.25 0.73 -2.18
C ARG A 64 -11.04 1.20 -3.41
N ILE A 65 -10.46 2.08 -4.22
CA ILE A 65 -11.06 2.48 -5.52
C ILE A 65 -10.80 1.33 -6.52
N ASP A 66 -11.20 0.11 -6.17
CA ASP A 66 -11.02 -1.07 -6.99
C ASP A 66 -12.39 -1.64 -7.37
N ASN A 67 -12.60 -1.68 -8.67
CA ASN A 67 -13.68 -2.38 -9.38
C ASN A 67 -15.13 -1.90 -9.14
N PHE A 68 -15.54 -1.48 -7.94
CA PHE A 68 -16.95 -1.21 -7.63
C PHE A 68 -17.43 0.18 -8.13
N THR A 69 -16.64 1.24 -7.90
CA THR A 69 -16.90 2.58 -8.47
C THR A 69 -16.75 2.59 -9.99
N PHE A 70 -15.89 1.73 -10.53
CA PHE A 70 -15.72 1.54 -11.97
C PHE A 70 -16.89 0.76 -12.61
N ALA A 71 -17.39 -0.29 -11.96
CA ALA A 71 -18.60 -0.99 -12.38
C ALA A 71 -19.84 -0.07 -12.38
N PHE A 72 -19.90 0.87 -11.44
CA PHE A 72 -20.93 1.89 -11.33
C PHE A 72 -20.95 2.86 -12.52
N LEU A 73 -19.79 3.38 -12.94
CA LEU A 73 -19.67 4.19 -14.16
C LEU A 73 -20.03 3.41 -15.44
N LEU A 74 -19.83 2.09 -15.43
CA LEU A 74 -20.06 1.22 -16.60
C LEU A 74 -21.49 0.71 -16.77
N ILE A 75 -22.33 0.75 -15.73
CA ILE A 75 -23.71 0.22 -15.79
C ILE A 75 -24.76 1.34 -15.65
N ALA A 76 -24.57 2.28 -14.71
CA ALA A 76 -25.59 3.26 -14.37
C ALA A 76 -25.66 4.44 -15.36
N LEU A 77 -24.51 4.96 -15.80
CA LEU A 77 -24.45 6.03 -16.81
C LEU A 77 -24.98 5.58 -18.19
N PRO A 78 -24.64 4.38 -18.72
CA PRO A 78 -25.16 3.95 -20.00
C PRO A 78 -26.67 3.70 -19.99
N SER A 79 -27.21 3.19 -18.87
CA SER A 79 -28.65 2.91 -18.73
C SER A 79 -29.49 4.19 -18.75
N SER A 80 -29.05 5.22 -18.02
CA SER A 80 -29.73 6.53 -17.99
C SER A 80 -29.62 7.28 -19.32
N VAL A 81 -28.46 7.23 -19.99
CA VAL A 81 -28.25 7.83 -21.32
C VAL A 81 -29.04 7.09 -22.40
N CYS A 82 -29.10 5.76 -22.38
CA CYS A 82 -29.92 4.98 -23.32
C CYS A 82 -31.41 5.29 -23.17
N LEU A 83 -31.90 5.48 -21.94
CA LEU A 83 -33.29 5.88 -21.68
C LEU A 83 -33.58 7.29 -22.18
N HIS A 84 -32.67 8.25 -21.99
CA HIS A 84 -32.81 9.62 -22.50
C HIS A 84 -32.77 9.68 -24.03
N ILE A 85 -31.85 8.94 -24.67
CA ILE A 85 -31.79 8.84 -26.14
C ILE A 85 -33.08 8.20 -26.68
N ARG A 86 -33.57 7.12 -26.07
CA ARG A 86 -34.83 6.49 -26.48
C ARG A 86 -36.04 7.41 -26.31
N ALA A 87 -36.08 8.23 -25.26
CA ALA A 87 -37.14 9.21 -25.02
C ALA A 87 -37.12 10.35 -26.06
N VAL A 88 -35.97 10.98 -26.29
CA VAL A 88 -35.79 12.08 -27.26
C VAL A 88 -36.10 11.61 -28.69
N TYR A 89 -35.74 10.37 -29.06
CA TYR A 89 -35.98 9.85 -30.41
C TYR A 89 -37.42 9.40 -30.63
N ARG A 90 -38.15 8.99 -29.58
CA ARG A 90 -39.60 8.67 -29.65
C ARG A 90 -40.43 9.92 -29.98
N GLU A 91 -39.99 11.09 -29.52
CA GLU A 91 -40.66 12.37 -29.78
C GLU A 91 -40.38 12.95 -31.17
N ARG A 92 -39.26 12.57 -31.83
CA ARG A 92 -38.84 13.13 -33.13
C ARG A 92 -39.05 12.23 -34.35
N GLY A 93 -39.54 10.99 -34.19
CA GLY A 93 -39.99 10.14 -35.31
C GLY A 93 -38.89 9.44 -36.12
N TYR A 94 -37.70 9.24 -35.57
CA TYR A 94 -36.59 8.56 -36.26
C TYR A 94 -36.81 7.02 -36.36
N GLY A 95 -36.29 6.41 -37.44
CA GLY A 95 -36.38 4.96 -37.67
C GLY A 95 -35.55 4.13 -36.69
N LYS A 96 -36.05 2.93 -36.34
CA LYS A 96 -35.47 2.01 -35.34
C LYS A 96 -33.96 1.70 -35.56
N GLY A 97 -33.49 1.71 -36.81
CA GLY A 97 -32.08 1.45 -37.16
C GLY A 97 -31.10 2.52 -36.64
N VAL A 98 -31.52 3.79 -36.56
CA VAL A 98 -30.67 4.88 -36.07
C VAL A 98 -30.45 4.78 -34.57
N VAL A 99 -31.47 4.36 -33.81
CA VAL A 99 -31.39 4.19 -32.35
C VAL A 99 -30.46 3.02 -31.99
N VAL A 100 -30.58 1.90 -32.70
CA VAL A 100 -29.69 0.73 -32.50
C VAL A 100 -28.24 1.09 -32.83
N GLY A 101 -28.02 1.87 -33.90
CA GLY A 101 -26.69 2.35 -34.26
C GLY A 101 -26.05 3.26 -33.20
N ALA A 102 -26.81 4.19 -32.62
CA ALA A 102 -26.32 5.09 -31.58
C ALA A 102 -25.95 4.36 -30.27
N ILE A 103 -26.78 3.40 -29.84
CA ILE A 103 -26.50 2.57 -28.66
C ILE A 103 -25.28 1.68 -28.91
N GLY A 104 -25.21 1.06 -30.09
CA GLY A 104 -24.07 0.24 -30.49
C GLY A 104 -22.76 1.02 -30.50
N GLY A 105 -22.74 2.22 -31.10
CA GLY A 105 -21.56 3.08 -31.14
C GLY A 105 -21.07 3.51 -29.75
N TRP A 106 -22.00 3.84 -28.85
CA TRP A 106 -21.68 4.17 -27.46
C TRP A 106 -21.10 2.97 -26.69
N ALA A 107 -21.69 1.79 -26.84
CA ALA A 107 -21.20 0.57 -26.20
C ALA A 107 -19.78 0.23 -26.67
N THR A 108 -19.49 0.38 -27.98
CA THR A 108 -18.15 0.17 -28.52
C THR A 108 -17.15 1.17 -27.94
N LEU A 109 -17.48 2.46 -27.88
CA LEU A 109 -16.60 3.48 -27.32
C LEU A 109 -16.27 3.20 -25.84
N LEU A 110 -17.26 2.81 -25.04
CA LEU A 110 -17.07 2.43 -23.64
C LEU A 110 -16.13 1.23 -23.50
N VAL A 111 -16.36 0.16 -24.26
CA VAL A 111 -15.49 -1.02 -24.24
C VAL A 111 -14.05 -0.67 -24.64
N THR A 112 -13.87 0.20 -25.63
CA THR A 112 -12.54 0.67 -26.05
C THR A 112 -11.85 1.46 -24.94
N ILE A 113 -12.55 2.40 -24.29
CA ILE A 113 -11.97 3.21 -23.19
C ILE A 113 -11.59 2.31 -22.00
N VAL A 114 -12.44 1.35 -21.62
CA VAL A 114 -12.14 0.39 -20.55
C VAL A 114 -10.95 -0.50 -20.91
N GLY A 115 -10.95 -1.05 -22.12
CA GLY A 115 -9.86 -1.91 -22.61
C GLY A 115 -8.52 -1.18 -22.62
N LEU A 116 -8.51 0.09 -23.05
CA LEU A 116 -7.33 0.94 -23.00
C LEU A 116 -6.89 1.20 -21.55
N THR A 117 -7.82 1.49 -20.65
CA THR A 117 -7.50 1.78 -19.24
C THR A 117 -6.88 0.57 -18.52
N ILE A 118 -7.39 -0.64 -18.76
CA ILE A 118 -6.84 -1.87 -18.16
C ILE A 118 -5.47 -2.19 -18.77
N ALA A 119 -5.32 -2.07 -20.10
CA ALA A 119 -4.06 -2.35 -20.79
C ALA A 119 -2.94 -1.35 -20.47
N THR A 120 -3.26 -0.13 -20.02
CA THR A 120 -2.28 0.90 -19.67
C THR A 120 -1.78 0.85 -18.21
N ASN A 121 -2.31 -0.03 -17.36
CA ASN A 121 -2.11 0.07 -15.91
C ASN A 121 -0.98 -0.81 -15.32
N GLU A 122 -0.23 -1.56 -16.12
CA GLU A 122 0.89 -2.38 -15.59
C GLU A 122 1.91 -1.53 -14.80
N GLY A 123 2.24 -0.33 -15.30
CA GLY A 123 3.12 0.61 -14.60
C GLY A 123 2.50 1.25 -13.34
N ALA A 124 1.18 1.42 -13.29
CA ALA A 124 0.49 1.96 -12.12
C ALA A 124 0.49 0.98 -10.94
N HIS A 125 0.40 -0.32 -11.23
CA HIS A 125 0.51 -1.35 -10.21
C HIS A 125 1.92 -1.42 -9.62
N GLU A 126 2.97 -1.29 -10.44
CA GLU A 126 4.35 -1.30 -9.97
C GLU A 126 4.69 -0.07 -9.13
N ALA A 127 4.26 1.12 -9.56
CA ALA A 127 4.39 2.34 -8.76
C ALA A 127 3.67 2.21 -7.40
N SER A 128 2.51 1.55 -7.37
CA SER A 128 1.79 1.26 -6.12
C SER A 128 2.56 0.29 -5.22
N ARG A 129 3.12 -0.79 -5.77
CA ARG A 129 3.91 -1.79 -5.01
C ARG A 129 5.17 -1.16 -4.42
N ARG A 130 5.89 -0.33 -5.19
CA ARG A 130 7.05 0.42 -4.71
C ARG A 130 6.69 1.42 -3.63
N THR A 131 5.52 2.05 -3.73
CA THR A 131 5.00 2.93 -2.67
C THR A 131 4.69 2.15 -1.39
N GLN A 132 4.17 0.93 -1.52
CA GLN A 132 3.93 0.05 -0.38
C GLN A 132 5.24 -0.37 0.30
N CYS A 133 6.30 -0.74 -0.44
CA CYS A 133 7.60 -1.02 0.18
C CYS A 133 8.17 0.18 0.94
N LYS A 134 8.04 1.38 0.35
CA LYS A 134 8.41 2.63 1.03
C LYS A 134 7.62 2.81 2.34
N ASN A 135 6.33 2.49 2.35
CA ASN A 135 5.50 2.59 3.56
C ASN A 135 5.86 1.51 4.59
N ASN A 136 6.19 0.29 4.17
CA ASN A 136 6.68 -0.77 5.04
C ASN A 136 7.96 -0.33 5.75
N LEU A 137 8.95 0.20 5.01
CA LEU A 137 10.17 0.75 5.61
C LEU A 137 9.89 1.92 6.55
N LYS A 138 8.90 2.78 6.27
CA LYS A 138 8.48 3.82 7.20
C LYS A 138 7.91 3.26 8.49
N GLN A 139 7.09 2.21 8.41
CA GLN A 139 6.57 1.53 9.61
C GLN A 139 7.69 0.88 10.41
N ILE A 140 8.65 0.23 9.74
CA ILE A 140 9.83 -0.34 10.37
C ILE A 140 10.64 0.74 11.09
N ALA A 141 10.94 1.84 10.39
CA ALA A 141 11.73 2.94 10.96
C ALA A 141 11.02 3.61 12.15
N LEU A 142 9.69 3.77 12.06
CA LEU A 142 8.88 4.19 13.21
C LEU A 142 8.99 3.19 14.37
N GLY A 143 8.94 1.89 14.10
CA GLY A 143 9.16 0.84 15.09
C GLY A 143 10.52 0.98 15.79
N PHE A 144 11.60 1.21 15.02
CA PHE A 144 12.93 1.49 15.56
C PHE A 144 12.94 2.69 16.51
N HIS A 145 12.30 3.79 16.14
CA HIS A 145 12.21 4.97 17.01
C HIS A 145 11.38 4.73 18.28
N ASN A 146 10.24 4.06 18.16
CA ASN A 146 9.42 3.69 19.32
C ASN A 146 10.19 2.76 20.28
N TYR A 147 10.92 1.79 19.74
CA TYR A 147 11.80 0.92 20.53
C TYR A 147 12.90 1.73 21.22
N HIS A 148 13.56 2.64 20.50
CA HIS A 148 14.57 3.53 21.06
C HIS A 148 14.00 4.43 22.17
N ASP A 149 12.79 4.95 22.02
CA ASP A 149 12.17 5.79 23.04
C ASP A 149 11.92 5.03 24.35
N ALA A 150 11.56 3.74 24.25
CA ALA A 150 11.37 2.85 25.37
C ALA A 150 12.69 2.35 26.01
N HIS A 151 13.70 2.00 25.19
CA HIS A 151 14.92 1.30 25.64
C HIS A 151 16.18 2.18 25.67
N LYS A 152 16.12 3.41 25.13
CA LYS A 152 17.23 4.38 24.98
C LYS A 152 18.35 3.95 24.04
N HIS A 153 18.14 2.89 23.27
CA HIS A 153 18.99 2.43 22.18
C HIS A 153 18.15 1.76 21.10
N PHE A 154 18.64 1.71 19.86
CA PHE A 154 18.06 0.86 18.83
C PHE A 154 18.28 -0.62 19.16
N PRO A 155 17.43 -1.56 18.71
CA PRO A 155 17.69 -2.98 18.90
C PRO A 155 18.94 -3.41 18.12
N ALA A 156 19.69 -4.37 18.64
CA ALA A 156 20.72 -5.06 17.87
C ALA A 156 20.08 -5.93 16.78
N ALA A 157 20.83 -6.25 15.72
CA ALA A 157 20.30 -7.10 14.65
C ALA A 157 19.97 -8.52 15.15
N ALA A 158 20.82 -9.03 16.04
CA ALA A 158 20.70 -10.32 16.72
C ALA A 158 21.20 -10.16 18.17
N GLY A 159 20.32 -9.72 19.07
CA GLY A 159 20.67 -9.41 20.46
C GLY A 159 20.12 -10.43 21.47
N GLY A 160 20.75 -10.53 22.64
CA GLY A 160 20.32 -11.39 23.74
C GLY A 160 20.84 -12.84 23.70
N ASP A 161 20.45 -13.61 24.72
CA ASP A 161 20.73 -15.05 24.85
C ASP A 161 19.45 -15.80 25.30
N PRO A 162 18.75 -16.53 24.41
CA PRO A 162 19.10 -16.77 23.01
C PRO A 162 18.96 -15.50 22.13
N PRO A 163 19.64 -15.43 20.96
CA PRO A 163 19.53 -14.28 20.06
C PRO A 163 18.10 -14.09 19.52
N ILE A 164 17.60 -12.86 19.60
CA ILE A 164 16.30 -12.44 19.09
C ILE A 164 16.50 -11.44 17.94
N SER A 165 15.71 -11.62 16.87
CA SER A 165 15.72 -10.72 15.72
C SER A 165 15.11 -9.36 16.08
N TRP A 166 15.71 -8.27 15.61
CA TRP A 166 15.11 -6.94 15.72
C TRP A 166 13.67 -6.92 15.19
N ARG A 167 13.35 -7.69 14.15
CA ARG A 167 12.00 -7.80 13.57
C ARG A 167 10.96 -8.24 14.60
N VAL A 168 11.33 -9.18 15.48
CA VAL A 168 10.47 -9.66 16.56
C VAL A 168 10.35 -8.61 17.67
N LEU A 169 11.45 -7.96 18.04
CA LEU A 169 11.47 -6.89 19.06
C LEU A 169 10.65 -5.66 18.66
N LEU A 170 10.41 -5.46 17.37
CA LEU A 170 9.60 -4.35 16.86
C LEU A 170 8.10 -4.68 16.72
N LEU A 171 7.63 -5.91 16.97
CA LEU A 171 6.25 -6.29 16.69
C LEU A 171 5.21 -5.42 17.43
N SER A 172 5.35 -5.21 18.75
CA SER A 172 4.50 -4.25 19.50
C SER A 172 4.62 -2.81 19.02
N GLN A 173 5.72 -2.47 18.36
CA GLN A 173 6.03 -1.12 17.91
C GLN A 173 5.51 -0.84 16.49
N ILE A 174 5.08 -1.88 15.76
CA ILE A 174 4.53 -1.81 14.40
C ILE A 174 3.01 -1.90 14.46
N HIS A 175 2.34 -1.02 13.71
CA HIS A 175 0.88 -1.00 13.63
C HIS A 175 0.33 -2.33 13.08
N ASP A 176 -0.74 -2.84 13.70
CA ASP A 176 -1.45 -4.09 13.36
C ASP A 176 -0.68 -5.41 13.59
N GLU A 177 0.63 -5.39 13.87
CA GLU A 177 1.46 -6.61 14.00
C GLU A 177 1.70 -7.04 15.47
N ALA A 178 1.25 -6.25 16.45
CA ALA A 178 1.45 -6.53 17.88
C ALA A 178 0.90 -7.90 18.34
N HIS A 179 -0.12 -8.42 17.66
CA HIS A 179 -0.73 -9.72 17.94
C HIS A 179 0.21 -10.92 17.69
N LEU A 180 1.29 -10.72 16.93
CA LEU A 180 2.31 -11.74 16.67
C LEU A 180 3.28 -11.88 17.85
N GLU A 181 3.46 -10.84 18.66
CA GLU A 181 4.41 -10.86 19.79
C GLU A 181 4.02 -11.90 20.84
N ASP A 182 2.73 -12.03 21.14
CA ASP A 182 2.19 -12.99 22.10
C ASP A 182 2.44 -14.46 21.71
N LYS A 183 2.82 -14.70 20.44
CA LYS A 183 3.08 -16.04 19.88
C LYS A 183 4.56 -16.40 19.87
N TYR A 184 5.44 -15.48 20.28
CA TYR A 184 6.88 -15.69 20.30
C TYR A 184 7.40 -15.82 21.74
N ASP A 185 8.07 -16.93 22.05
CA ASP A 185 8.76 -17.11 23.32
C ASP A 185 10.20 -16.57 23.23
N GLN A 186 10.44 -15.45 23.92
CA GLN A 186 11.75 -14.80 23.97
C GLN A 186 12.81 -15.61 24.75
N HIS A 187 12.41 -16.63 25.51
CA HIS A 187 13.33 -17.52 26.24
C HIS A 187 13.75 -18.75 25.43
N ALA A 188 13.20 -18.93 24.22
CA ALA A 188 13.53 -20.02 23.33
C ALA A 188 14.19 -19.50 22.04
N THR A 189 15.03 -20.32 21.40
CA THR A 189 15.61 -19.94 20.11
C THR A 189 14.53 -19.78 19.05
N TRP A 190 14.79 -18.94 18.05
CA TRP A 190 13.85 -18.65 16.97
C TRP A 190 13.39 -19.91 16.21
N ASP A 191 14.25 -20.93 16.11
CA ASP A 191 14.06 -22.20 15.41
C ASP A 191 13.56 -23.36 16.28
N SER A 192 13.36 -23.11 17.57
CA SER A 192 12.80 -24.07 18.53
C SER A 192 11.39 -24.54 18.13
N ASP A 193 10.95 -25.67 18.66
CA ASP A 193 9.60 -26.19 18.39
C ASP A 193 8.50 -25.23 18.88
N VAL A 194 8.80 -24.39 19.88
CA VAL A 194 7.89 -23.36 20.42
C VAL A 194 7.72 -22.20 19.43
N ASN A 195 8.81 -21.70 18.84
CA ASN A 195 8.80 -20.54 17.94
C ASN A 195 8.67 -20.89 16.45
N ARG A 196 8.67 -22.18 16.08
CA ARG A 196 8.49 -22.61 14.70
C ARG A 196 7.10 -22.29 14.11
N PRO A 197 5.97 -22.37 14.86
CA PRO A 197 4.65 -22.08 14.31
C PRO A 197 4.49 -20.64 13.80
N ILE A 198 4.98 -19.63 14.54
CA ILE A 198 4.89 -18.21 14.16
C ILE A 198 5.61 -17.90 12.84
N GLN A 199 6.63 -18.70 12.46
CA GLN A 199 7.31 -18.56 11.18
C GLN A 199 6.38 -18.75 9.97
N LYS A 200 5.23 -19.42 10.15
CA LYS A 200 4.20 -19.65 9.13
C LYS A 200 3.07 -18.63 9.17
N GLU A 201 3.18 -17.62 10.03
CA GLU A 201 2.28 -16.48 10.06
C GLU A 201 2.89 -15.32 9.27
N GLU A 202 2.04 -14.65 8.50
CA GLU A 202 2.46 -13.55 7.63
C GLU A 202 2.55 -12.26 8.44
N CYS A 203 3.71 -11.59 8.39
CA CYS A 203 3.87 -10.22 8.85
C CYS A 203 4.02 -9.32 7.61
N GLN A 204 2.97 -8.59 7.26
CA GLN A 204 2.88 -7.88 5.97
C GLN A 204 3.92 -6.77 5.86
N THR A 205 4.25 -6.14 6.98
CA THR A 205 5.27 -5.07 7.04
C THR A 205 6.65 -5.58 6.61
N PHE A 206 6.97 -6.86 6.78
CA PHE A 206 8.28 -7.41 6.43
C PHE A 206 8.37 -8.01 5.02
N ILE A 207 7.31 -7.89 4.21
CA ILE A 207 7.25 -8.49 2.87
C ILE A 207 7.18 -7.40 1.79
N CYS A 208 7.92 -7.57 0.70
CA CYS A 208 7.75 -6.78 -0.51
C CYS A 208 6.59 -7.36 -1.35
N PRO A 209 5.54 -6.58 -1.70
CA PRO A 209 4.42 -7.07 -2.50
C PRO A 209 4.80 -7.44 -3.95
N SER A 210 5.97 -7.00 -4.45
CA SER A 210 6.49 -7.44 -5.76
C SER A 210 7.26 -8.76 -5.68
N ARG A 211 7.48 -9.31 -4.49
CA ARG A 211 8.18 -10.59 -4.32
C ARG A 211 7.23 -11.77 -4.60
N PRO A 212 7.53 -12.62 -5.61
CA PRO A 212 6.68 -13.75 -5.96
C PRO A 212 6.87 -14.97 -5.02
N ASP A 213 7.98 -15.04 -4.30
CA ASP A 213 8.45 -16.21 -3.55
C ASP A 213 8.70 -15.90 -2.06
N SER A 214 7.73 -15.24 -1.41
CA SER A 214 7.82 -14.81 -0.01
C SER A 214 7.73 -15.97 1.00
N VAL A 215 7.68 -17.22 0.55
CA VAL A 215 7.52 -18.40 1.40
C VAL A 215 8.53 -19.47 0.97
N ASP A 216 9.20 -20.08 1.95
CA ASP A 216 10.13 -21.17 1.71
C ASP A 216 9.44 -22.53 1.45
N PRO A 217 10.17 -23.59 1.05
CA PRO A 217 9.57 -24.91 0.81
C PRO A 217 8.88 -25.54 2.03
N GLN A 218 9.12 -25.03 3.23
CA GLN A 218 8.51 -25.49 4.48
C GLN A 218 7.28 -24.67 4.90
N GLY A 219 6.88 -23.69 4.09
CA GLY A 219 5.73 -22.83 4.34
C GLY A 219 6.03 -21.66 5.29
N ARG A 220 7.29 -21.30 5.48
CA ARG A 220 7.72 -20.20 6.38
C ARG A 220 7.91 -18.91 5.60
N PHE A 221 7.47 -17.80 6.16
CA PHE A 221 7.54 -16.50 5.52
C PHE A 221 8.96 -15.90 5.57
N LEU A 222 9.40 -15.41 4.41
CA LEU A 222 10.70 -14.78 4.21
C LEU A 222 10.56 -13.26 4.31
N THR A 223 11.52 -12.61 4.96
CA THR A 223 11.57 -11.14 4.97
C THR A 223 12.18 -10.59 3.68
N SER A 224 11.78 -9.37 3.33
CA SER A 224 12.31 -8.58 2.22
C SER A 224 13.13 -7.38 2.70
N TYR A 225 13.33 -7.22 4.01
CA TYR A 225 14.05 -6.08 4.59
C TYR A 225 15.06 -6.55 5.61
N LEU A 226 16.31 -6.11 5.48
CA LEU A 226 17.40 -6.46 6.38
C LEU A 226 18.17 -5.23 6.83
N ALA A 227 18.80 -5.34 7.99
CA ALA A 227 19.78 -4.39 8.48
C ALA A 227 21.19 -4.74 7.95
N PRO A 228 22.02 -3.76 7.55
CA PRO A 228 23.43 -4.01 7.29
C PRO A 228 24.20 -4.16 8.61
N THR A 229 24.86 -5.30 8.78
CA THR A 229 25.59 -5.65 10.01
C THR A 229 27.10 -5.65 9.78
N GLY A 230 27.84 -5.21 10.79
CA GLY A 230 29.30 -5.23 10.78
C GLY A 230 29.93 -3.96 11.37
N PRO A 231 31.25 -3.95 11.49
CA PRO A 231 31.97 -2.79 12.05
C PRO A 231 31.65 -1.50 11.30
N GLY A 232 31.38 -0.43 12.05
CA GLY A 232 31.07 0.89 11.49
C GLY A 232 29.61 1.12 11.09
N THR A 233 28.75 0.08 11.11
CA THR A 233 27.31 0.26 10.86
C THR A 233 26.52 0.55 12.14
N ALA A 234 25.24 0.89 11.99
CA ALA A 234 24.31 1.01 13.10
C ALA A 234 24.08 -0.32 13.85
N PHE A 235 24.45 -1.45 13.25
CA PHE A 235 24.31 -2.80 13.78
C PHE A 235 25.67 -3.50 13.84
N ASN A 236 26.56 -2.95 14.66
CA ASN A 236 27.98 -3.33 14.72
C ASN A 236 28.33 -4.35 15.81
N GLY A 237 27.35 -4.87 16.54
CA GLY A 237 27.58 -5.78 17.66
C GLY A 237 26.31 -6.45 18.19
N PRO A 238 26.45 -7.21 19.30
CA PRO A 238 25.33 -7.88 19.95
C PRO A 238 24.42 -6.93 20.74
N ASP A 239 24.93 -5.73 21.03
CA ASP A 239 24.22 -4.68 21.76
C ASP A 239 23.70 -3.61 20.81
N GLY A 240 22.58 -3.00 21.21
CA GLY A 240 22.02 -1.85 20.54
C GLY A 240 22.84 -0.57 20.75
N ILE A 241 22.79 0.35 19.79
CA ILE A 241 23.43 1.66 19.92
C ILE A 241 22.39 2.77 20.20
N PRO A 242 22.71 3.78 21.03
CA PRO A 242 21.87 4.97 21.15
C PRO A 242 21.94 5.80 19.86
N ILE A 243 20.90 6.57 19.56
CA ILE A 243 20.90 7.46 18.39
C ILE A 243 22.07 8.47 18.42
N SER A 244 22.53 8.85 19.62
CA SER A 244 23.68 9.74 19.81
C SER A 244 25.02 9.14 19.38
N ALA A 245 25.10 7.82 19.16
CA ALA A 245 26.29 7.18 18.61
C ALA A 245 26.44 7.43 17.10
N ILE A 246 25.39 7.88 16.41
CA ILE A 246 25.38 8.19 14.98
C ILE A 246 25.89 9.62 14.79
N LYS A 247 27.15 9.75 14.39
CA LYS A 247 27.89 11.02 14.24
C LYS A 247 27.88 11.55 12.81
N ASP A 248 27.71 10.68 11.81
CA ASP A 248 27.67 11.07 10.39
C ASP A 248 26.32 11.71 9.98
N GLY A 249 25.39 11.80 10.93
CA GLY A 249 24.07 12.38 10.77
C GLY A 249 22.99 11.32 10.53
N SER A 250 21.92 11.37 11.31
CA SER A 250 20.85 10.37 11.26
C SER A 250 20.15 10.31 9.88
N SER A 251 20.16 11.42 9.13
CA SER A 251 19.61 11.49 7.77
C SER A 251 20.57 10.98 6.67
N ASN A 252 21.75 10.50 7.05
CA ASN A 252 22.78 9.99 6.15
C ASN A 252 23.24 8.57 6.51
N SER A 253 22.82 8.03 7.66
CA SER A 253 23.17 6.67 8.08
C SER A 253 22.02 5.70 7.83
N LEU A 254 22.29 4.67 7.03
CA LEU A 254 21.37 3.61 6.63
C LEU A 254 21.15 2.65 7.80
N MET A 255 19.87 2.34 8.07
CA MET A 255 19.48 1.36 9.08
C MET A 255 18.91 0.08 8.47
N VAL A 256 18.01 0.20 7.48
CA VAL A 256 17.32 -0.97 6.90
C VAL A 256 17.24 -0.77 5.40
N LEU A 257 17.40 -1.84 4.64
CA LEU A 257 17.34 -1.84 3.18
C LEU A 257 16.44 -2.97 2.68
N GLU A 258 15.95 -2.82 1.45
CA GLU A 258 15.34 -3.94 0.73
C GLU A 258 16.40 -5.01 0.41
N ALA A 259 16.16 -6.24 0.84
CA ALA A 259 17.03 -7.41 0.61
C ALA A 259 16.17 -8.65 0.31
N CYS A 260 15.41 -8.58 -0.78
CA CYS A 260 14.51 -9.64 -1.22
C CYS A 260 15.23 -10.96 -1.51
N GLY A 261 16.54 -10.92 -1.78
CA GLY A 261 17.36 -12.07 -2.16
C GLY A 261 17.86 -12.96 -1.04
N SER A 262 17.73 -12.52 0.20
CA SER A 262 18.48 -13.06 1.35
C SER A 262 18.01 -14.43 1.86
N ASN A 263 16.81 -14.87 1.47
CA ASN A 263 16.15 -16.09 1.98
C ASN A 263 16.19 -16.20 3.52
N VAL A 264 15.99 -15.08 4.21
CA VAL A 264 15.94 -15.01 5.67
C VAL A 264 14.49 -15.20 6.12
N ILE A 265 14.24 -16.11 7.07
CA ILE A 265 12.91 -16.22 7.71
C ILE A 265 12.67 -14.96 8.53
N TRP A 266 11.46 -14.41 8.53
CA TRP A 266 11.23 -13.10 9.14
C TRP A 266 11.52 -13.05 10.66
N THR A 267 11.45 -14.16 11.39
CA THR A 267 11.85 -14.24 12.82
C THR A 267 13.32 -14.58 13.06
N GLU A 268 14.06 -14.97 12.02
CA GLU A 268 15.45 -15.39 12.13
C GLU A 268 16.35 -14.20 12.50
N PRO A 269 17.21 -14.30 13.54
CA PRO A 269 18.16 -13.26 13.95
C PRO A 269 19.40 -13.28 13.04
N ARG A 270 19.17 -13.20 11.73
CA ARG A 270 20.21 -13.11 10.70
C ARG A 270 19.86 -11.96 9.78
N ASP A 271 20.86 -11.13 9.51
CA ASP A 271 20.75 -9.93 8.68
C ASP A 271 21.94 -9.86 7.70
N GLN A 272 22.13 -8.74 6.99
CA GLN A 272 23.05 -8.65 5.85
C GLN A 272 24.46 -8.26 6.31
N PRO A 273 25.48 -9.13 6.29
CA PRO A 273 26.83 -8.75 6.70
C PRO A 273 27.50 -7.92 5.59
N VAL A 274 27.91 -6.70 5.91
CA VAL A 274 28.53 -5.78 4.92
C VAL A 274 29.86 -6.31 4.38
N SER A 275 30.52 -7.22 5.12
CA SER A 275 31.79 -7.84 4.71
C SER A 275 31.63 -8.86 3.58
N THR A 276 30.43 -9.45 3.43
CA THR A 276 30.14 -10.47 2.40
C THR A 276 29.28 -9.91 1.27
N ALA A 277 28.61 -8.78 1.49
CA ALA A 277 27.78 -8.13 0.49
C ALA A 277 28.64 -7.45 -0.60
N THR A 278 28.19 -7.55 -1.85
CA THR A 278 28.74 -6.72 -2.94
C THR A 278 28.22 -5.30 -2.78
N MET A 279 29.10 -4.30 -2.92
CA MET A 279 28.75 -2.88 -2.76
C MET A 279 28.07 -2.31 -4.01
N ASP A 280 26.93 -2.87 -4.35
CA ASP A 280 26.03 -2.46 -5.42
C ASP A 280 24.56 -2.70 -5.01
N ILE A 281 23.62 -2.31 -5.87
CA ILE A 281 22.18 -2.50 -5.70
C ILE A 281 21.68 -3.32 -6.89
N ASN A 282 20.84 -4.32 -6.65
CA ASN A 282 20.28 -5.22 -7.68
C ASN A 282 21.35 -5.80 -8.63
N GLY A 283 22.51 -6.14 -8.09
CA GLY A 283 23.57 -6.81 -8.83
C GLY A 283 23.12 -8.17 -9.41
N PRO A 284 23.98 -8.81 -10.22
CA PRO A 284 23.62 -10.05 -10.89
C PRO A 284 23.33 -11.16 -9.88
N GLY A 285 22.33 -11.97 -10.19
CA GLY A 285 22.03 -13.16 -9.42
C GLY A 285 21.07 -14.11 -10.15
N PRO A 286 20.68 -15.23 -9.52
CA PRO A 286 19.95 -16.29 -10.22
C PRO A 286 18.58 -15.85 -10.74
N GLN A 287 17.97 -14.83 -10.13
CA GLN A 287 16.67 -14.27 -10.50
C GLN A 287 16.61 -12.77 -10.14
N PRO A 288 15.70 -11.97 -10.74
CA PRO A 288 15.45 -10.60 -10.31
C PRO A 288 15.18 -10.52 -8.81
N GLY A 289 15.73 -9.50 -8.14
CA GLY A 289 15.59 -9.34 -6.69
C GLY A 289 16.33 -10.38 -5.84
N ARG A 290 17.05 -11.34 -6.43
CA ARG A 290 17.91 -12.29 -5.73
C ARG A 290 19.38 -12.07 -6.11
N SER A 291 20.13 -11.34 -5.29
CA SER A 291 21.57 -11.13 -5.46
C SER A 291 22.29 -11.06 -4.12
N ASP A 292 23.63 -11.20 -4.14
CA ASP A 292 24.50 -10.99 -2.98
C ASP A 292 24.89 -9.51 -2.80
N SER A 293 24.16 -8.60 -3.45
CA SER A 293 24.31 -7.16 -3.34
C SER A 293 24.00 -6.65 -1.93
N LEU A 294 24.43 -5.43 -1.64
CA LEU A 294 24.09 -4.74 -0.41
C LEU A 294 22.57 -4.62 -0.25
N ALA A 295 21.88 -4.23 -1.32
CA ALA A 295 20.43 -4.25 -1.40
C ALA A 295 19.94 -4.98 -2.65
N SER A 296 18.80 -5.65 -2.52
CA SER A 296 18.13 -6.36 -3.61
C SER A 296 16.61 -6.15 -3.55
N SER A 297 16.05 -5.74 -4.68
CA SER A 297 14.64 -5.38 -4.86
C SER A 297 14.08 -6.01 -6.13
N TYR A 298 12.77 -6.27 -6.11
CA TYR A 298 12.01 -6.63 -7.32
C TYR A 298 11.59 -5.41 -8.14
N HIS A 299 11.80 -4.21 -7.61
CA HIS A 299 11.59 -2.96 -8.32
C HIS A 299 12.76 -2.68 -9.25
N SER A 300 12.47 -2.15 -10.45
CA SER A 300 13.52 -1.69 -11.36
C SER A 300 14.24 -0.46 -10.82
N ASP A 301 15.48 -0.27 -11.27
CA ASP A 301 16.28 0.95 -11.16
C ASP A 301 16.87 1.24 -9.77
N GLY A 302 16.56 0.42 -8.75
CA GLY A 302 17.09 0.61 -7.41
C GLY A 302 16.31 -0.08 -6.30
N ALA A 303 16.58 0.36 -5.07
CA ALA A 303 15.99 -0.17 -3.85
C ALA A 303 15.61 0.95 -2.89
N GLN A 304 14.62 0.71 -2.04
CA GLN A 304 14.31 1.61 -0.93
C GLN A 304 15.21 1.31 0.28
N VAL A 305 15.61 2.37 0.98
CA VAL A 305 16.38 2.29 2.23
C VAL A 305 15.79 3.21 3.28
N ALA A 306 15.75 2.76 4.53
CA ALA A 306 15.41 3.56 5.70
C ALA A 306 16.69 4.06 6.38
N LEU A 307 16.66 5.33 6.77
CA LEU A 307 17.75 6.02 7.46
C LEU A 307 17.44 6.16 8.95
N ALA A 308 18.46 6.51 9.74
CA ALA A 308 18.36 6.59 11.18
C ALA A 308 17.51 7.75 11.72
N ASP A 309 17.09 8.68 10.86
CA ASP A 309 16.11 9.73 11.17
C ASP A 309 14.66 9.32 10.91
N GLY A 310 14.44 8.09 10.44
CA GLY A 310 13.12 7.57 10.09
C GLY A 310 12.68 7.88 8.66
N SER A 311 13.48 8.62 7.89
CA SER A 311 13.20 8.88 6.49
C SER A 311 13.48 7.66 5.62
N VAL A 312 12.76 7.55 4.50
CA VAL A 312 12.95 6.49 3.51
C VAL A 312 13.29 7.12 2.17
N ARG A 313 14.45 6.72 1.62
CA ARG A 313 14.97 7.21 0.35
C ARG A 313 15.11 6.06 -0.65
N PHE A 314 15.02 6.42 -1.92
CA PHE A 314 15.31 5.49 -3.00
C PHE A 314 16.76 5.64 -3.40
N VAL A 315 17.47 4.52 -3.50
CA VAL A 315 18.86 4.46 -3.93
C VAL A 315 18.90 3.78 -5.30
N SER A 316 19.48 4.47 -6.29
CA SER A 316 19.56 3.96 -7.66
C SER A 316 20.60 2.84 -7.78
N GLU A 317 20.37 1.90 -8.70
CA GLU A 317 21.38 0.91 -9.16
C GLU A 317 22.68 1.54 -9.66
N SER A 318 22.61 2.79 -10.14
CA SER A 318 23.77 3.55 -10.63
C SER A 318 24.59 4.24 -9.54
N THR A 319 24.20 4.11 -8.26
CA THR A 319 24.86 4.76 -7.13
C THR A 319 26.30 4.25 -6.97
N ASP A 320 27.26 5.17 -6.85
CA ASP A 320 28.68 4.83 -6.65
C ASP A 320 28.88 4.07 -5.33
N ALA A 321 29.67 3.00 -5.37
CA ALA A 321 29.97 2.17 -4.20
C ALA A 321 30.55 2.96 -3.01
N ARG A 322 31.19 4.11 -3.24
CA ARG A 322 31.66 5.02 -2.17
C ARG A 322 30.50 5.67 -1.44
N VAL A 323 29.45 6.10 -2.15
CA VAL A 323 28.24 6.64 -1.53
C VAL A 323 27.58 5.55 -0.69
N LEU A 324 27.43 4.33 -1.23
CA LEU A 324 26.87 3.21 -0.48
C LEU A 324 27.65 2.90 0.80
N ARG A 325 28.99 2.93 0.76
CA ARG A 325 29.81 2.75 1.97
C ARG A 325 29.63 3.87 2.98
N ALA A 326 29.55 5.11 2.52
CA ALA A 326 29.31 6.25 3.40
C ALA A 326 27.93 6.19 4.06
N LEU A 327 26.91 5.69 3.35
CA LEU A 327 25.59 5.44 3.94
C LEU A 327 25.64 4.37 5.04
N LEU A 328 26.53 3.40 4.94
CA LEU A 328 26.65 2.35 5.95
C LEU A 328 27.36 2.84 7.22
N SER A 329 28.17 3.89 7.11
CA SER A 329 28.93 4.44 8.22
C SER A 329 28.05 5.24 9.18
N ILE A 330 28.36 5.13 10.48
CA ILE A 330 27.78 5.98 11.52
C ILE A 330 28.77 6.98 12.10
N ASP A 331 30.08 6.83 11.90
CA ASP A 331 31.10 7.73 12.44
C ASP A 331 32.40 7.88 11.61
N GLY A 332 32.29 7.71 10.29
CA GLY A 332 33.37 7.78 9.31
C GLY A 332 33.73 9.20 8.87
N GLY A 333 32.86 10.19 9.10
CA GLY A 333 33.08 11.61 8.78
C GLY A 333 33.02 11.93 7.29
N GLU A 334 32.34 11.10 6.50
CA GLU A 334 32.24 11.23 5.05
C GLU A 334 31.17 12.26 4.66
N GLU A 335 31.54 13.30 3.92
CA GLU A 335 30.57 14.29 3.41
C GLU A 335 29.82 13.72 2.20
N LEU A 336 28.54 13.45 2.37
CA LEU A 336 27.63 13.09 1.29
C LEU A 336 26.97 14.34 0.72
N SER A 337 27.31 14.72 -0.52
CA SER A 337 26.51 15.67 -1.30
C SER A 337 25.24 14.99 -1.79
N ASP A 338 24.11 15.72 -1.83
CA ASP A 338 22.77 15.26 -2.23
C ASP A 338 22.77 14.02 -3.15
N TRP A 339 22.25 12.92 -2.61
CA TRP A 339 22.18 11.59 -3.21
C TRP A 339 20.76 11.04 -3.16
#